data_AF-A0A182SZY4-F1
#
_entry.id   AF-A0A182SZY4-F1
#
_cell.length_a   1.000
_cell.length_b   1.000
_cell.length_c   1.000
_cell.angle_alpha   90.00
_cell.angle_beta   90.00
_cell.angle_gamma   90.00
#
_symmetry.space_group_name_H-M   'P 1'
#
loop_
_entity.id
_entity.type
_entity.pdbx_description
1 polymer ?
#
loop_
_entity_poly.entity_id
_entity_poly.type
_entity_poly.pdbx_seq_one_letter_code
_entity_poly.pdbx_strand_id
1 'polypeptide(L)'
;LREEFDHHQAKIDVYYSLLERLGDDDEEQLANHQGENAVNEDEHDRYNEVDRAEEPDRSQPGGGGVNKQHAYLHKSNQLREKHREIRDNFDRLDRIASKGPNSQDFVEPKVQGLWRVALASDFSADELASLKVELLHYESRLLKLRHMHAEHALSLEKHKQSDAKADTHKQMEENIKKQTRKVEKIQEEVERRIFKHSEL
;
A
#
# COMPACT_ATOMS: atom_id res chain seq x y z
N LEU A 1 -10.61 -20.40 2.46
CA LEU A 1 -11.11 -19.40 1.49
C LEU A 1 -12.51 -18.90 1.87
N ARG A 2 -13.58 -19.70 1.70
CA ARG A 2 -14.92 -19.28 2.14
C ARG A 2 -14.99 -18.95 3.64
N GLU A 3 -14.42 -19.84 4.46
CA GLU A 3 -14.34 -19.63 5.93
C GLU A 3 -13.54 -18.39 6.33
N GLU A 4 -12.50 -18.04 5.57
CA GLU A 4 -11.71 -16.82 5.84
C GLU A 4 -12.46 -15.56 5.42
N PHE A 5 -13.24 -15.64 4.34
CA PHE A 5 -14.11 -14.54 3.88
C PHE A 5 -15.24 -14.29 4.89
N ASP A 6 -15.86 -15.36 5.39
CA ASP A 6 -16.89 -15.30 6.43
C ASP A 6 -16.29 -14.76 7.74
N HIS A 7 -15.05 -15.15 8.07
CA HIS A 7 -14.35 -14.60 9.24
C HIS A 7 -14.03 -13.10 9.09
N HIS A 8 -13.64 -12.67 7.88
CA HIS A 8 -13.41 -11.25 7.58
C HIS A 8 -14.70 -10.43 7.68
N GLN A 9 -15.79 -10.93 7.12
CA GLN A 9 -17.09 -10.27 7.19
C GLN A 9 -17.56 -10.17 8.64
N ALA A 10 -17.49 -11.26 9.41
CA ALA A 10 -17.84 -11.26 10.83
C ALA A 10 -16.98 -10.26 11.64
N LYS A 11 -15.70 -10.11 11.31
CA LYS A 11 -14.81 -9.16 11.98
C LYS A 11 -15.17 -7.71 11.64
N ILE A 12 -15.51 -7.43 10.38
CA ILE A 12 -15.99 -6.13 9.93
C ILE A 12 -17.29 -5.75 10.63
N ASP A 13 -18.24 -6.68 10.71
CA ASP A 13 -19.52 -6.46 11.37
C ASP A 13 -19.33 -6.19 12.88
N VAL A 14 -18.40 -6.91 13.53
CA VAL A 14 -18.00 -6.62 14.92
C VAL A 14 -17.40 -5.22 15.06
N TYR A 15 -16.56 -4.76 14.11
CA TYR A 15 -16.01 -3.41 14.14
C TYR A 15 -17.09 -2.33 14.01
N TYR A 16 -18.04 -2.50 13.10
CA TYR A 16 -19.14 -1.56 12.95
C TYR A 16 -20.06 -1.55 14.16
N SER A 17 -20.37 -2.71 14.75
CA SER A 17 -21.16 -2.78 15.98
C SER A 17 -20.47 -2.12 17.18
N LEU A 18 -19.14 -2.18 17.25
CA LEU A 18 -18.36 -1.52 18.30
C LEU A 18 -18.32 0.00 18.10
N LEU A 19 -18.30 0.47 16.86
CA LEU A 19 -18.40 1.90 16.53
C LEU A 19 -19.79 2.46 16.85
N GLU A 20 -20.85 1.71 16.55
CA GLU A 20 -22.23 2.09 16.86
C GLU A 20 -22.46 2.16 18.37
N ARG A 21 -21.99 1.15 19.12
CA ARG A 21 -22.07 1.15 20.59
C ARG A 21 -21.26 2.27 21.25
N LEU A 22 -20.12 2.65 20.69
CA LEU A 22 -19.35 3.81 21.17
C LEU A 22 -20.05 5.14 20.85
N GLY A 23 -20.92 5.18 19.84
CA GLY A 23 -21.79 6.34 19.56
C GLY A 23 -23.00 6.42 20.49
N ASP A 24 -23.59 5.28 20.86
CA ASP A 24 -24.73 5.22 21.81
C ASP A 24 -24.30 5.46 23.27
N ASP A 25 -23.11 4.98 23.68
CA ASP A 25 -22.53 5.24 25.01
C ASP A 25 -22.24 6.75 25.23
N ASP A 26 -22.12 7.53 24.15
CA ASP A 26 -22.04 9.00 24.16
C ASP A 26 -23.43 9.64 24.34
N GLU A 27 -24.51 9.16 23.69
CA GLU A 27 -25.87 9.71 23.85
C GLU A 27 -26.43 9.55 25.28
N GLU A 28 -26.19 8.41 25.93
CA GLU A 28 -26.69 8.16 27.29
C GLU A 28 -25.92 8.99 28.35
N GLN A 29 -24.66 9.32 28.08
CA GLN A 29 -23.87 10.26 28.91
C GLN A 29 -24.14 11.74 28.58
N LEU A 30 -24.50 12.06 27.34
CA LEU A 30 -24.88 13.41 26.88
C LEU A 30 -26.19 13.90 27.50
N ALA A 31 -27.15 13.02 27.82
CA ALA A 31 -28.39 13.40 28.50
C ALA A 31 -28.17 13.91 29.93
N ASN A 32 -27.11 13.47 30.61
CA ASN A 32 -26.82 13.85 32.00
C ASN A 32 -25.84 15.04 32.14
N HIS A 33 -25.29 15.51 31.02
CA HIS A 33 -24.33 16.63 30.94
C HIS A 33 -24.75 17.70 29.91
N GLN A 34 -26.07 17.89 29.69
CA GLN A 34 -26.60 19.01 28.92
C GLN A 34 -26.31 20.34 29.66
N GLY A 35 -25.13 20.90 29.45
CA GLY A 35 -24.80 22.23 29.97
C GLY A 35 -23.39 22.74 29.69
N GLU A 36 -22.39 21.88 29.44
CA GLU A 36 -20.99 22.35 29.49
C GLU A 36 -20.18 22.20 28.20
N ASN A 37 -20.64 21.47 27.17
CA ASN A 37 -19.87 21.25 25.93
C ASN A 37 -20.66 21.55 24.66
N ALA A 38 -21.31 22.72 24.58
CA ALA A 38 -21.71 23.24 23.28
C ALA A 38 -20.45 23.72 22.56
N VAL A 39 -20.06 23.03 21.47
CA VAL A 39 -18.91 23.42 20.64
C VAL A 39 -19.24 24.78 20.01
N ASN A 40 -18.47 25.81 20.35
CA ASN A 40 -18.63 27.13 19.78
C ASN A 40 -18.12 27.10 18.32
N GLU A 41 -19.02 27.26 17.35
CA GLU A 41 -18.68 27.26 15.92
C GLU A 41 -17.68 28.38 15.56
N ASP A 42 -17.61 29.46 16.36
CA ASP A 42 -16.65 30.55 16.17
C ASP A 42 -15.18 30.12 16.44
N GLU A 43 -14.96 29.00 17.13
CA GLU A 43 -13.61 28.50 17.47
C GLU A 43 -12.96 27.69 16.34
N HIS A 44 -13.75 27.22 15.38
CA HIS A 44 -13.28 26.38 14.28
C HIS A 44 -12.39 27.15 13.29
N ASP A 45 -12.55 28.48 13.22
CA ASP A 45 -11.76 29.34 12.33
C ASP A 45 -10.33 29.59 12.85
N ARG A 46 -10.05 29.37 14.15
CA ARG A 46 -8.71 29.58 14.73
C ARG A 46 -7.69 28.50 14.37
N TYR A 47 -8.15 27.31 13.96
CA TYR A 47 -7.24 26.20 13.65
C TYR A 47 -6.52 26.33 12.30
N ASN A 48 -6.83 27.34 11.50
CA ASN A 48 -6.14 27.64 10.24
C ASN A 48 -5.12 28.80 10.32
N GLU A 49 -5.06 29.54 11.44
CA GLU A 49 -4.06 30.58 11.64
C GLU A 49 -2.84 30.01 12.35
N VAL A 50 -1.73 29.87 11.61
CA VAL A 50 -0.42 29.55 12.18
C VAL A 50 0.13 30.83 12.81
N ASP A 51 -0.38 31.22 13.97
CA ASP A 51 0.27 32.27 14.77
C ASP A 51 0.97 31.69 16.00
N ARG A 52 2.26 32.01 16.08
CA ARG A 52 3.15 31.64 17.17
C ARG A 52 2.84 32.55 18.35
N ALA A 53 1.95 32.11 19.23
CA ALA A 53 1.88 32.67 20.57
C ALA A 53 1.56 31.55 21.57
N GLU A 54 2.61 31.07 22.26
CA GLU A 54 2.44 30.32 23.50
C GLU A 54 1.89 31.28 24.57
N GLU A 55 0.57 31.34 24.72
CA GLU A 55 -0.08 31.92 25.90
C GLU A 55 -0.12 30.86 27.01
N PRO A 56 0.52 31.08 28.18
CA PRO A 56 0.50 30.12 29.26
C PRO A 56 -0.74 30.35 30.12
N ASP A 57 -1.84 29.66 29.81
CA ASP A 57 -3.02 29.71 30.69
C ASP A 57 -2.76 28.93 31.99
N ARG A 58 -2.87 29.70 33.08
CA ARG A 58 -2.65 29.31 34.48
C ARG A 58 -3.99 28.97 35.11
N SER A 59 -4.44 27.72 35.02
CA SER A 59 -5.52 27.21 35.88
C SER A 59 -5.47 25.69 36.11
N GLN A 60 -4.90 25.30 37.25
CA GLN A 60 -5.19 24.06 38.01
C GLN A 60 -4.65 22.69 37.57
N PRO A 61 -4.48 21.74 38.53
CA PRO A 61 -3.32 20.88 38.64
C PRO A 61 -3.66 19.44 38.25
N GLY A 62 -2.93 18.90 37.27
CA GLY A 62 -3.05 17.51 36.89
C GLY A 62 -2.38 17.28 35.55
N GLY A 63 -1.06 17.07 35.56
CA GLY A 63 -0.22 16.76 34.40
C GLY A 63 -0.52 15.40 33.75
N GLY A 64 -1.77 15.17 33.37
CA GLY A 64 -2.27 13.93 32.74
C GLY A 64 -3.00 14.15 31.41
N GLY A 65 -3.40 15.37 31.06
CA GLY A 65 -4.15 15.68 29.83
C GLY A 65 -3.35 15.47 28.54
N VAL A 66 -2.11 15.98 28.52
CA VAL A 66 -1.19 15.85 27.37
C VAL A 66 -0.87 14.38 27.08
N ASN A 67 -0.66 13.58 28.13
CA ASN A 67 -0.40 12.13 28.02
C ASN A 67 -1.60 11.34 27.48
N LYS A 68 -2.83 11.68 27.88
CA LYS A 68 -4.04 11.02 27.36
C LYS A 68 -4.27 11.35 25.88
N GLN A 69 -4.05 12.60 25.47
CA GLN A 69 -4.19 13.01 24.08
C GLN A 69 -3.14 12.37 23.17
N HIS A 70 -1.87 12.29 23.62
CA HIS A 70 -0.83 11.56 22.90
C HIS A 70 -1.10 10.04 22.85
N ALA A 71 -1.60 9.44 23.92
CA ALA A 71 -1.97 8.02 23.94
C ALA A 71 -3.14 7.72 22.98
N TYR A 72 -4.13 8.61 22.91
CA TYR A 72 -5.25 8.51 21.97
C TYR A 72 -4.80 8.63 20.51
N LEU A 73 -3.97 9.64 20.20
CA LEU A 73 -3.41 9.82 18.86
C LEU A 73 -2.55 8.63 18.43
N HIS A 74 -1.74 8.09 19.34
CA HIS A 74 -0.94 6.90 19.09
C HIS A 74 -1.82 5.66 18.80
N LYS A 75 -2.88 5.45 19.59
CA LYS A 75 -3.82 4.34 19.39
C LYS A 75 -4.59 4.48 18.07
N SER A 76 -4.99 5.70 17.71
CA SER A 76 -5.66 6.00 16.43
C SER A 76 -4.74 5.74 15.23
N ASN A 77 -3.46 6.13 15.33
CA ASN A 77 -2.48 5.85 14.29
C ASN A 77 -2.20 4.36 14.11
N GLN A 78 -2.07 3.60 15.22
CA GLN A 78 -1.94 2.14 15.16
C GLN A 78 -3.16 1.48 14.50
N LEU A 79 -4.36 1.97 14.79
CA LEU A 79 -5.58 1.46 14.17
C LEU A 79 -5.62 1.72 12.66
N ARG A 80 -5.21 2.92 12.23
CA ARG A 80 -5.10 3.27 10.81
C ARG A 80 -4.06 2.43 10.07
N GLU A 81 -2.92 2.17 10.70
CA GLU A 81 -1.86 1.32 10.14
C GLU A 81 -2.35 -0.12 9.96
N LYS A 82 -3.03 -0.67 10.97
CA LYS A 82 -3.63 -2.02 10.88
C LYS A 82 -4.73 -2.11 9.84
N HIS A 83 -5.56 -1.09 9.73
CA HIS A 83 -6.59 -1.03 8.68
C HIS A 83 -5.96 -1.04 7.28
N ARG A 84 -4.88 -0.30 7.10
CA ARG A 84 -4.13 -0.28 5.84
C ARG A 84 -3.50 -1.64 5.53
N GLU A 85 -2.85 -2.27 6.50
CA GLU A 85 -2.29 -3.63 6.34
C GLU A 85 -3.37 -4.65 5.93
N ILE A 86 -4.54 -4.58 6.58
CA ILE A 86 -5.67 -5.49 6.28
C ILE A 86 -6.20 -5.26 4.87
N ARG A 87 -6.37 -3.99 4.46
CA ARG A 87 -6.81 -3.63 3.10
C ARG A 87 -5.80 -4.10 2.05
N ASP A 88 -4.51 -3.83 2.26
CA ASP A 88 -3.46 -4.23 1.32
C ASP A 88 -3.38 -5.76 1.17
N ASN A 89 -3.57 -6.50 2.27
CA ASN A 89 -3.65 -7.97 2.24
C ASN A 89 -4.91 -8.48 1.56
N PHE A 90 -6.06 -7.83 1.77
CA PHE A 90 -7.30 -8.14 1.08
C PHE A 90 -7.16 -7.94 -0.42
N ASP A 91 -6.64 -6.80 -0.87
CA ASP A 91 -6.42 -6.50 -2.29
C ASP A 91 -5.44 -7.50 -2.93
N ARG A 92 -4.44 -7.96 -2.16
CA ARG A 92 -3.54 -9.03 -2.59
C ARG A 92 -4.26 -10.36 -2.76
N LEU A 93 -5.09 -10.74 -1.79
CA LEU A 93 -5.86 -11.99 -1.84
C LEU A 93 -6.91 -11.96 -2.94
N ASP A 94 -7.59 -10.83 -3.11
CA ASP A 94 -8.54 -10.58 -4.19
C ASP A 94 -7.87 -10.70 -5.55
N ARG A 95 -6.66 -10.15 -5.71
CA ARG A 95 -5.85 -10.35 -6.92
C ARG A 95 -5.43 -11.80 -7.13
N ILE A 96 -5.27 -12.60 -6.07
CA ILE A 96 -4.95 -14.03 -6.18
C ILE A 96 -6.23 -14.83 -6.52
N ALA A 97 -7.36 -14.52 -5.90
CA ALA A 97 -8.64 -15.18 -6.09
C ALA A 97 -9.24 -14.88 -7.48
N SER A 98 -9.15 -13.62 -7.92
CA SER A 98 -9.58 -13.15 -9.24
C SER A 98 -8.80 -13.78 -10.40
N LYS A 99 -7.68 -14.47 -10.14
CA LYS A 99 -6.94 -15.21 -11.17
C LYS A 99 -7.67 -16.46 -11.66
N GLY A 100 -8.62 -17.02 -10.90
CA GLY A 100 -9.41 -18.20 -11.32
C GLY A 100 -8.59 -19.45 -11.68
N PRO A 101 -9.23 -20.55 -12.13
CA PRO A 101 -8.54 -21.78 -12.57
C PRO A 101 -7.71 -21.60 -13.85
N ASN A 102 -8.03 -20.57 -14.65
CA ASN A 102 -7.26 -20.11 -15.79
C ASN A 102 -6.32 -18.96 -15.38
N SER A 103 -5.70 -19.08 -14.21
CA SER A 103 -4.72 -18.11 -13.75
C SER A 103 -3.67 -17.97 -14.83
N GLN A 104 -3.68 -16.83 -15.53
CA GLN A 104 -2.61 -16.46 -16.42
C GLN A 104 -1.30 -16.71 -15.65
N ASP A 105 -0.43 -17.54 -16.21
CA ASP A 105 0.83 -17.95 -15.57
C ASP A 105 1.67 -16.74 -15.13
N PHE A 106 1.38 -15.58 -15.71
CA PHE A 106 2.01 -14.28 -15.48
C PHE A 106 0.96 -13.22 -15.12
N VAL A 107 1.32 -12.27 -14.26
CA VAL A 107 0.56 -11.07 -13.90
C VAL A 107 0.80 -9.92 -14.89
N GLU A 108 2.03 -9.80 -15.38
CA GLU A 108 2.43 -8.70 -16.26
C GLU A 108 1.92 -8.92 -17.70
N PRO A 109 1.07 -8.03 -18.26
CA PRO A 109 0.43 -8.24 -19.58
C PRO A 109 1.42 -8.47 -20.72
N LYS A 110 2.60 -7.84 -20.65
CA LYS A 110 3.66 -8.04 -21.64
C LYS A 110 4.21 -9.47 -21.61
N VAL A 111 4.41 -10.02 -20.42
CA VAL A 111 4.92 -11.39 -20.22
C VAL A 111 3.87 -12.41 -20.67
N GLN A 112 2.59 -12.15 -20.38
CA GLN A 112 1.48 -12.94 -20.93
C GLN A 112 1.44 -12.92 -22.47
N GLY A 113 1.72 -11.76 -23.07
CA GLY A 113 1.84 -11.61 -24.53
C GLY A 113 2.94 -12.51 -25.10
N LEU A 114 4.14 -12.44 -24.53
CA LEU A 114 5.28 -13.28 -24.92
C LEU A 114 4.97 -14.77 -24.75
N TRP A 115 4.33 -15.16 -23.66
CA TRP A 115 3.94 -16.56 -23.43
C TRP A 115 2.94 -17.07 -24.45
N ARG A 116 1.94 -16.26 -24.83
CA ARG A 116 1.00 -16.64 -25.89
C ARG A 116 1.66 -16.81 -27.25
N VAL A 117 2.62 -15.94 -27.59
CA VAL A 117 3.40 -16.09 -28.82
C VAL A 117 4.22 -17.38 -28.77
N ALA A 118 4.89 -17.65 -27.65
CA ALA A 118 5.66 -18.88 -27.48
C ALA A 118 4.81 -20.15 -27.57
N LEU A 119 3.59 -20.15 -27.03
CA LEU A 119 2.65 -21.29 -27.17
C LEU A 119 2.15 -21.49 -28.61
N ALA A 120 2.16 -20.44 -29.43
CA ALA A 120 1.80 -20.50 -30.83
C ALA A 120 3.00 -20.82 -31.75
N SER A 121 4.21 -20.78 -31.22
CA SER A 121 5.46 -21.12 -31.91
C SER A 121 5.79 -22.61 -31.77
N ASP A 122 6.69 -23.08 -32.64
CA ASP A 122 7.16 -24.48 -32.65
C ASP A 122 8.25 -24.73 -31.59
N PHE A 123 7.86 -24.69 -30.31
CA PHE A 123 8.72 -25.10 -29.20
C PHE A 123 8.42 -26.54 -28.75
N SER A 124 9.46 -27.28 -28.39
CA SER A 124 9.29 -28.54 -27.67
C SER A 124 8.79 -28.31 -26.23
N ALA A 125 8.23 -29.35 -25.61
CA ALA A 125 7.75 -29.26 -24.22
C ALA A 125 8.85 -28.86 -23.23
N ASP A 126 10.08 -29.36 -23.41
CA ASP A 126 11.22 -29.04 -22.57
C ASP A 126 11.69 -27.59 -22.76
N GLU A 127 11.67 -27.10 -24.01
CA GLU A 127 12.01 -25.70 -24.29
C GLU A 127 10.96 -24.74 -23.74
N LEU A 128 9.68 -25.07 -23.85
CA LEU A 128 8.59 -24.30 -23.23
C LEU A 128 8.74 -24.25 -21.70
N ALA A 129 9.12 -25.36 -21.05
CA ALA A 129 9.36 -25.39 -19.62
C ALA A 129 10.54 -24.48 -19.23
N SER A 130 11.65 -24.55 -19.98
CA SER A 130 12.81 -23.66 -19.80
C SER A 130 12.43 -22.20 -20.01
N LEU A 131 11.68 -21.88 -21.06
CA LEU A 131 11.23 -20.52 -21.38
C LEU A 131 10.27 -19.99 -20.32
N LYS A 132 9.38 -20.83 -19.78
CA LYS A 132 8.45 -20.45 -18.70
C LYS A 132 9.22 -19.99 -17.46
N VAL A 133 10.30 -20.69 -17.09
CA VAL A 133 11.17 -20.30 -15.97
C VAL A 133 11.86 -18.96 -16.25
N GLU A 134 12.36 -18.74 -17.47
CA GLU A 134 12.96 -17.46 -17.86
C GLU A 134 11.96 -16.30 -17.82
N LEU A 135 10.73 -16.50 -18.30
CA LEU A 135 9.65 -15.52 -18.23
C LEU A 135 9.26 -15.21 -16.77
N LEU A 136 9.24 -16.20 -15.88
CA LEU A 136 8.98 -16.00 -14.45
C LEU A 136 10.09 -15.16 -13.79
N HIS A 137 11.36 -15.40 -14.15
CA HIS A 137 12.47 -14.57 -13.69
C HIS A 137 12.39 -13.15 -14.22
N TYR A 138 12.04 -12.97 -15.49
CA TYR A 138 11.82 -11.66 -16.10
C TYR A 138 10.70 -10.89 -15.37
N GLU A 139 9.54 -11.52 -15.16
CA GLU A 139 8.42 -10.93 -14.44
C GLU A 139 8.80 -10.53 -13.01
N SER A 140 9.42 -11.44 -12.26
CA SER A 140 9.86 -11.17 -10.88
C SER A 140 10.77 -9.94 -10.81
N ARG A 141 11.63 -9.77 -11.81
CA ARG A 141 12.55 -8.64 -11.89
C ARG A 141 11.86 -7.36 -12.33
N LEU A 142 10.87 -7.44 -13.21
CA LEU A 142 10.04 -6.32 -13.64
C LEU A 142 9.20 -5.77 -12.47
N LEU A 143 8.56 -6.65 -11.69
CA LEU A 143 7.81 -6.28 -10.49
C LEU A 143 8.73 -5.63 -9.43
N LYS A 144 9.92 -6.19 -9.22
CA LYS A 144 10.93 -5.60 -8.32
C LYS A 144 11.36 -4.22 -8.79
N LEU A 145 11.56 -4.02 -10.10
CA LEU A 145 11.91 -2.72 -10.68
C LEU A 145 10.80 -1.69 -10.43
N ARG A 146 9.54 -2.06 -10.69
CA ARG A 146 8.37 -1.22 -10.41
C ARG A 146 8.27 -0.83 -8.94
N HIS A 147 8.52 -1.77 -8.03
CA HIS A 147 8.56 -1.48 -6.60
C HIS A 147 9.64 -0.46 -6.25
N MET A 148 10.87 -0.60 -6.76
CA MET A 148 11.93 0.40 -6.52
C MET A 148 11.57 1.79 -7.06
N HIS A 149 10.91 1.87 -8.22
CA HIS A 149 10.42 3.15 -8.74
C HIS A 149 9.37 3.78 -7.81
N ALA A 150 8.45 2.98 -7.28
CA ALA A 150 7.44 3.45 -6.33
C ALA A 150 8.09 3.95 -5.03
N GLU A 151 9.03 3.18 -4.47
CA GLU A 151 9.79 3.57 -3.28
C GLU A 151 10.58 4.86 -3.50
N HIS A 152 11.23 5.00 -4.66
CA HIS A 152 11.96 6.22 -5.01
C HIS A 152 11.04 7.43 -5.11
N ALA A 153 9.89 7.30 -5.77
CA ALA A 153 8.90 8.36 -5.89
C ALA A 153 8.33 8.79 -4.53
N LEU A 154 7.99 7.81 -3.67
CA LEU A 154 7.53 8.09 -2.30
C LEU A 154 8.60 8.76 -1.46
N SER A 155 9.86 8.33 -1.60
CA SER A 155 10.99 8.93 -0.89
C SER A 155 11.21 10.39 -1.32
N LEU A 156 11.13 10.68 -2.62
CA LEU A 156 11.24 12.04 -3.14
C LEU A 156 10.13 12.96 -2.60
N GLU A 157 8.89 12.48 -2.55
CA GLU A 157 7.78 13.27 -2.01
C GLU A 157 7.97 13.58 -0.52
N LYS A 158 8.41 12.58 0.27
CA LYS A 158 8.67 12.75 1.71
C LYS A 158 9.81 13.73 2.02
N HIS A 159 10.78 13.85 1.12
CA HIS A 159 11.99 14.64 1.33
C HIS A 159 12.10 15.88 0.43
N LYS A 160 11.00 16.28 -0.23
CA LYS A 160 10.92 17.47 -1.09
C LYS A 160 11.38 18.78 -0.43
N GLN A 161 11.26 18.89 0.89
CA GLN A 161 11.64 20.08 1.66
C GLN A 161 13.00 19.93 2.38
N SER A 162 13.74 18.84 2.14
CA SER A 162 14.99 18.54 2.85
C SER A 162 16.09 18.08 1.89
N ASP A 163 17.09 18.95 1.67
CA ASP A 163 18.28 18.64 0.86
C ASP A 163 19.19 17.56 1.49
N ALA A 164 18.94 17.19 2.75
CA ALA A 164 19.78 16.28 3.52
C ALA A 164 19.86 14.85 2.94
N LYS A 165 18.98 14.48 2.00
CA LYS A 165 18.94 13.13 1.41
C LYS A 165 19.27 13.07 -0.09
N ALA A 166 19.76 14.16 -0.67
CA ALA A 166 20.09 14.22 -2.10
C ALA A 166 21.01 13.08 -2.57
N ASP A 167 22.04 12.74 -1.78
CA ASP A 167 22.96 11.64 -2.13
C ASP A 167 22.29 10.27 -2.09
N THR A 168 21.38 10.03 -1.14
CA THR A 168 20.60 8.79 -1.07
C THR A 168 19.68 8.64 -2.27
N HIS A 169 19.03 9.72 -2.72
CA HIS A 169 18.20 9.70 -3.93
C HIS A 169 19.03 9.38 -5.16
N LYS A 170 20.18 10.03 -5.32
CA LYS A 170 21.11 9.75 -6.43
C LYS A 170 21.57 8.29 -6.46
N GLN A 171 21.93 7.72 -5.31
CA GLN A 171 22.28 6.30 -5.22
C GLN A 171 21.11 5.37 -5.61
N MET A 172 19.89 5.74 -5.23
CA MET A 172 18.68 4.99 -5.57
C MET A 172 18.39 5.05 -7.07
N GLU A 173 18.51 6.22 -7.70
CA GLU A 173 18.39 6.40 -9.15
C GLU A 173 19.43 5.58 -9.92
N GLU A 174 20.69 5.58 -9.49
CA GLU A 174 21.73 4.77 -10.12
C GLU A 174 21.43 3.27 -10.02
N ASN A 175 20.92 2.81 -8.88
CA ASN A 175 20.51 1.42 -8.71
C ASN A 175 19.32 1.08 -9.62
N ILE A 176 18.29 1.93 -9.67
CA ILE A 176 17.16 1.77 -10.57
C ILE A 176 17.63 1.68 -12.02
N LYS A 177 18.53 2.56 -12.45
CA LYS A 177 19.10 2.55 -13.81
C LYS A 177 19.86 1.25 -14.10
N LYS A 178 20.63 0.74 -13.13
CA LYS A 178 21.32 -0.56 -13.25
C LYS A 178 20.34 -1.72 -13.39
N GLN A 179 19.26 -1.74 -12.61
CA GLN A 179 18.26 -2.81 -12.69
C GLN A 179 17.41 -2.71 -13.97
N THR A 180 17.10 -1.49 -14.43
CA THR A 180 16.42 -1.23 -15.70
C THR A 180 17.17 -1.89 -16.85
N ARG A 181 18.48 -1.61 -16.97
CA ARG A 181 19.33 -2.22 -18.01
C ARG A 181 19.37 -3.76 -17.94
N LYS A 182 19.33 -4.32 -16.73
CA LYS A 182 19.29 -5.79 -16.55
C LYS A 182 17.96 -6.37 -17.00
N VAL A 183 16.85 -5.69 -16.71
CA VAL A 183 15.51 -6.08 -17.16
C VAL A 183 15.40 -5.99 -18.67
N GLU A 184 15.90 -4.90 -19.27
CA GLU A 184 15.96 -4.74 -20.73
C GLU A 184 16.77 -5.85 -21.39
N LYS A 185 17.95 -6.18 -20.85
CA LYS A 185 18.77 -7.27 -21.39
C LYS A 185 18.05 -8.62 -21.38
N ILE A 186 17.40 -8.97 -20.26
CA ILE A 186 16.63 -10.23 -20.16
C ILE A 186 15.45 -10.19 -21.11
N GLN A 187 14.75 -9.06 -21.21
CA GLN A 187 13.65 -8.89 -22.14
C GLN A 187 14.09 -9.17 -23.57
N GLU A 188 15.18 -8.56 -24.02
CA GLU A 188 15.67 -8.76 -25.36
C GLU A 188 16.12 -10.21 -25.61
N GLU A 189 16.74 -10.88 -24.62
CA GLU A 189 17.13 -12.29 -24.73
C GLU A 189 15.91 -13.20 -24.91
N VAL A 190 14.86 -12.97 -24.11
CA VAL A 190 13.60 -13.72 -24.19
C VAL A 190 12.85 -13.42 -25.49
N GLU A 191 12.73 -12.15 -25.88
CA GLU A 191 12.11 -11.73 -27.14
C GLU A 191 12.85 -12.35 -28.33
N ARG A 192 14.19 -12.29 -28.37
CA ARG A 192 15.00 -12.92 -29.42
C ARG A 192 14.78 -14.43 -29.48
N ARG A 193 14.71 -15.11 -28.34
CA ARG A 193 14.49 -16.56 -28.30
C ARG A 193 13.10 -16.92 -28.82
N ILE A 194 12.07 -16.18 -28.43
CA ILE A 194 10.69 -16.42 -28.88
C ILE A 194 10.55 -16.16 -30.38
N PHE A 195 11.03 -15.01 -30.86
CA PHE A 195 10.84 -14.64 -32.26
C PHE A 195 11.64 -15.51 -33.23
N LYS A 196 12.80 -16.04 -32.81
CA LYS A 196 13.54 -17.01 -33.62
C LYS A 196 12.74 -18.29 -33.91
N HIS A 197 11.87 -18.72 -32.98
CA HIS A 197 11.00 -19.88 -33.16
C HIS A 197 9.65 -19.53 -33.82
N SER A 198 9.32 -18.24 -33.97
CA SER A 198 8.12 -17.81 -34.72
C SER A 198 8.41 -17.43 -36.18
N GLU A 199 9.69 -17.23 -36.54
CA GLU A 199 10.12 -16.86 -37.90
C GLU A 199 10.42 -18.07 -38.82
N LEU A 200 10.09 -19.28 -38.37
CA LEU A 200 10.11 -20.52 -39.17
C LEU A 200 8.69 -20.94 -39.53
#